data_AF-A0AAU7BKK4-F1
#
_entry.id   AF-A0AAU7BKK4-F1
#
_cell.length_a   1.000
_cell.length_b   1.000
_cell.length_c   1.000
_cell.angle_alpha   90.00
_cell.angle_beta   90.00
_cell.angle_gamma   90.00
#
_symmetry.space_group_name_H-M   'P 1'
#
loop_
_entity.id
_entity.type
_entity.pdbx_description
1 polymer ?
#
loop_
_entity_poly.entity_id
_entity_poly.type
_entity_poly.pdbx_seq_one_letter_code
_entity_poly.pdbx_strand_id
1 'polypeptide(L)'
;MPVQRNAVACSPLVEALQCLADEPAQVRYLNEVEPLLDVLCNSFVLDAVEQAGGRISAEQVAQWSQGQGDFLGMLLRHAEHDGSLQRSADGSWQLVDQGERPTSQAIWQELFKSYPEYFQIIHSVGRIGRHLSALLDGSQAFDTLQPRETSGASLARLVLGAAGQQHLLSGIGQTLAARLAQLPRGQRLRVLEFGFGGASFAELLYAGLDFDRLDYAYCVAEPELEQRLRDDCPALEVLGLEQLADAGTFRLGTGAYRLWPPWYRG
;
A
#
# COMPACT_ATOMS: atom_id res chain seq x y z
N MET A 1 -22.67 -19.94 -13.14
CA MET A 1 -21.48 -20.74 -12.74
C MET A 1 -20.93 -20.15 -11.46
N PRO A 2 -20.81 -20.91 -10.36
CA PRO A 2 -20.21 -20.37 -9.14
C PRO A 2 -18.78 -19.93 -9.46
N VAL A 3 -18.43 -18.70 -9.10
CA VAL A 3 -17.04 -18.23 -9.11
C VAL A 3 -16.29 -19.15 -8.17
N GLN A 4 -15.55 -20.10 -8.71
CA GLN A 4 -14.63 -20.90 -7.92
C GLN A 4 -13.58 -19.95 -7.37
N ARG A 5 -13.75 -19.52 -6.12
CA ARG A 5 -12.71 -18.87 -5.32
C ARG A 5 -11.70 -19.93 -4.89
N ASN A 6 -11.11 -20.63 -5.86
CA ASN A 6 -9.92 -21.40 -5.61
C ASN A 6 -8.76 -20.43 -5.67
N ALA A 7 -8.46 -19.78 -4.53
CA ALA A 7 -7.09 -19.36 -4.28
C ALA A 7 -6.29 -20.67 -4.26
N VAL A 8 -5.72 -21.05 -5.42
CA VAL A 8 -4.93 -22.27 -5.49
C VAL A 8 -3.71 -22.03 -4.62
N ALA A 9 -3.66 -22.71 -3.49
CA ALA A 9 -2.64 -22.58 -2.46
C ALA A 9 -1.20 -22.85 -2.95
N CYS A 10 -1.06 -23.38 -4.18
CA CYS A 10 0.20 -23.56 -4.90
C CYS A 10 0.08 -22.97 -6.31
N SER A 11 0.20 -21.65 -6.45
CA SER A 11 0.49 -21.05 -7.76
C SER A 11 1.99 -20.76 -7.86
N PRO A 12 2.56 -20.72 -9.07
CA PRO A 12 3.92 -20.23 -9.29
C PRO A 12 4.17 -18.85 -8.66
N LEU A 13 3.12 -18.02 -8.53
CA LEU A 13 3.18 -16.76 -7.81
C LEU A 13 3.43 -16.94 -6.31
N VAL A 14 2.78 -17.89 -5.64
CA VAL A 14 3.02 -18.16 -4.21
C VAL A 14 4.45 -18.62 -3.99
N GLU A 15 4.96 -19.53 -4.84
CA GLU A 15 6.34 -20.01 -4.76
C GLU A 15 7.34 -18.87 -5.00
N ALA A 16 7.10 -18.03 -6.02
CA ALA A 16 7.94 -16.88 -6.29
C ALA A 16 7.97 -15.87 -5.13
N LEU A 17 6.85 -15.66 -4.45
CA LEU A 17 6.77 -14.80 -3.26
C LEU A 17 7.45 -15.43 -2.05
N GLN A 18 7.41 -16.76 -1.89
CA GLN A 18 8.12 -17.45 -0.82
C GLN A 18 9.63 -17.33 -0.95
N CYS A 19 10.16 -17.38 -2.17
CA CYS A 19 11.60 -17.14 -2.40
C CYS A 19 12.06 -15.76 -1.95
N LEU A 20 11.16 -14.76 -1.89
CA LEU A 20 11.50 -13.42 -1.43
C LEU A 20 11.77 -13.33 0.06
N ALA A 21 11.23 -14.24 0.87
CA ALA A 21 11.42 -14.20 2.31
C ALA A 21 12.90 -14.30 2.71
N ASP A 22 13.69 -15.01 1.91
CA ASP A 22 15.12 -15.24 2.16
C ASP A 22 16.04 -14.27 1.40
N GLU A 23 15.48 -13.38 0.57
CA GLU A 23 16.27 -12.42 -0.19
C GLU A 23 16.98 -11.43 0.76
N PRO A 24 18.31 -11.22 0.65
CA PRO A 24 19.05 -10.40 1.61
C PRO A 24 18.49 -8.98 1.79
N ALA A 25 17.99 -8.37 0.72
CA ALA A 25 17.37 -7.05 0.78
C ALA A 25 16.04 -7.05 1.55
N GLN A 26 15.25 -8.13 1.45
CA GLN A 26 14.00 -8.28 2.20
C GLN A 26 14.28 -8.57 3.67
N VAL A 27 15.19 -9.50 3.94
CA VAL A 27 15.63 -9.83 5.30
C VAL A 27 16.14 -8.58 6.01
N ARG A 28 16.95 -7.76 5.33
CA ARG A 28 17.47 -6.51 5.88
C ARG A 28 16.36 -5.48 6.11
N TYR A 29 15.46 -5.29 5.15
CA TYR A 29 14.35 -4.36 5.33
C TYR A 29 13.47 -4.75 6.53
N LEU A 30 13.01 -6.01 6.60
CA LEU A 30 12.10 -6.49 7.63
C LEU A 30 12.73 -6.53 9.03
N ASN A 31 14.01 -6.87 9.14
CA ASN A 31 14.66 -7.02 10.46
C ASN A 31 15.36 -5.75 10.95
N GLU A 32 15.75 -4.83 10.06
CA GLU A 32 16.52 -3.65 10.43
C GLU A 32 15.78 -2.34 10.12
N VAL A 33 15.21 -2.19 8.92
CA VAL A 33 14.67 -0.89 8.46
C VAL A 33 13.24 -0.65 8.92
N GLU A 34 12.33 -1.60 8.69
CA GLU A 34 10.93 -1.51 9.06
C GLU A 34 10.74 -1.25 10.57
N PRO A 35 11.42 -1.99 11.49
CA PRO A 35 11.29 -1.70 12.91
C PRO A 35 11.76 -0.29 13.29
N LEU A 36 12.81 0.23 12.63
CA LEU A 36 13.27 1.60 12.86
C LEU A 36 12.30 2.64 12.27
N LEU A 37 11.63 2.34 11.16
CA LEU A 37 10.56 3.18 10.59
C LEU A 37 9.34 3.22 11.51
N ASP A 38 8.97 2.09 12.12
CA ASP A 38 7.87 2.01 13.09
C ASP A 38 8.20 2.84 14.34
N VAL A 39 9.41 2.66 14.90
CA VAL A 39 9.89 3.45 16.04
C VAL A 39 9.96 4.94 15.68
N LEU A 40 10.38 5.29 14.46
CA LEU A 40 10.36 6.68 13.99
C LEU A 40 8.93 7.23 13.92
N CYS A 41 7.99 6.50 13.32
CA CYS A 41 6.57 6.89 13.26
C CYS A 41 6.02 7.15 14.66
N ASN A 42 6.25 6.21 15.59
CA ASN A 42 5.80 6.35 16.97
C ASN A 42 6.46 7.55 17.66
N SER A 43 7.77 7.77 17.48
CA SER A 43 8.47 8.90 18.09
C SER A 43 7.86 10.25 17.72
N PHE A 44 7.35 10.43 16.49
CA PHE A 44 6.64 11.65 16.10
C PHE A 44 5.30 11.83 16.84
N VAL A 45 4.56 10.74 17.07
CA VAL A 45 3.32 10.77 17.88
C VAL A 45 3.65 11.20 19.30
N LEU A 46 4.69 10.61 19.88
CA LEU A 46 5.06 10.93 21.25
C LEU A 46 5.62 12.34 21.40
N ASP A 47 6.35 12.85 20.40
CA ASP A 47 6.79 14.24 20.33
C ASP A 47 5.59 15.20 20.29
N ALA A 48 4.54 14.86 19.53
CA ALA A 48 3.31 15.66 19.47
C ALA A 48 2.55 15.67 20.80
N VAL A 49 2.46 14.53 21.49
CA VAL A 49 1.85 14.46 22.84
C VAL A 49 2.70 15.21 23.87
N GLU A 50 4.03 15.13 23.79
CA GLU A 50 4.94 15.87 24.66
C GLU A 50 4.81 17.39 24.46
N GLN A 51 4.73 17.86 23.21
CA GLN A 51 4.47 19.26 22.87
C GLN A 51 3.12 19.75 23.40
N ALA A 52 2.12 18.86 23.53
CA ALA A 52 0.84 19.15 24.16
C ALA A 52 0.87 19.12 25.71
N GLY A 53 2.05 18.95 26.32
CA GLY A 53 2.22 18.89 27.77
C GLY A 53 2.21 17.48 28.35
N GLY A 54 2.43 16.46 27.52
CA GLY A 54 2.52 15.05 27.92
C GLY A 54 1.18 14.33 28.10
N ARG A 55 0.07 15.03 27.84
CA ARG A 55 -1.29 14.48 27.87
C ARG A 55 -2.16 15.20 26.85
N ILE A 56 -2.95 14.44 26.09
CA ILE A 56 -3.98 14.98 25.18
C ILE A 56 -5.36 14.54 25.66
N SER A 57 -6.31 15.47 25.74
CA SER A 57 -7.67 15.17 26.20
C SER A 57 -8.50 14.49 25.12
N ALA A 58 -9.64 13.90 25.51
CA ALA A 58 -10.58 13.33 24.54
C ALA A 58 -11.13 14.39 23.58
N GLU A 59 -11.35 15.63 24.04
CA GLU A 59 -11.76 16.75 23.19
C GLU A 59 -10.66 17.13 22.19
N GLN A 60 -9.39 17.16 22.61
CA GLN A 60 -8.26 17.43 21.72
C GLN A 60 -8.16 16.37 20.62
N VAL A 61 -8.30 15.09 20.96
CA VAL A 61 -8.30 13.97 19.99
C VAL A 61 -9.47 14.11 19.02
N ALA A 62 -10.66 14.44 19.51
CA ALA A 62 -11.84 14.65 18.68
C ALA A 62 -11.65 15.84 17.72
N GLN A 63 -11.02 16.92 18.18
CA GLN A 63 -10.68 18.09 17.36
C GLN A 63 -9.67 17.73 16.28
N TRP A 64 -8.58 17.05 16.63
CA TRP A 64 -7.53 16.68 15.69
C TRP A 64 -7.93 15.61 14.67
N SER A 65 -8.96 14.83 14.99
CA SER A 65 -9.51 13.84 14.07
C SER A 65 -10.47 14.48 13.04
N GLN A 66 -10.78 15.77 13.16
CA GLN A 66 -11.63 16.46 12.18
C GLN A 66 -10.88 16.60 10.86
N GLY A 67 -11.34 15.91 9.82
CA GLY A 67 -10.81 16.04 8.45
C GLY A 67 -9.74 15.01 8.05
N GLN A 68 -9.19 14.25 8.99
CA GLN A 68 -8.12 13.25 8.72
C GLN A 68 -8.57 11.78 8.91
N GLY A 69 -9.87 11.54 9.09
CA GLY A 69 -10.42 10.20 9.35
C GLY A 69 -9.88 9.58 10.65
N ASP A 70 -9.73 8.26 10.68
CA ASP A 70 -9.19 7.51 11.84
C ASP A 70 -7.64 7.46 11.86
N PHE A 71 -6.96 8.36 11.14
CA PHE A 71 -5.49 8.38 11.07
C PHE A 71 -4.85 8.57 12.45
N LEU A 72 -5.25 9.61 13.18
CA LEU A 72 -4.77 9.84 14.55
C LEU A 72 -5.13 8.67 15.47
N GLY A 73 -6.35 8.14 15.36
CA GLY A 73 -6.79 7.01 16.17
C GLY A 73 -5.93 5.77 15.95
N MET A 74 -5.52 5.50 14.71
CA MET A 74 -4.60 4.42 14.37
C MET A 74 -3.21 4.62 15.01
N LEU A 75 -2.65 5.84 14.92
CA LEU A 75 -1.37 6.18 15.54
C LEU A 75 -1.38 6.02 17.07
N LEU A 76 -2.44 6.50 17.73
CA LEU A 76 -2.59 6.40 19.18
C LEU A 76 -2.74 4.94 19.63
N ARG A 77 -3.49 4.12 18.90
CA ARG A 77 -3.61 2.68 19.19
C ARG A 77 -2.29 1.93 19.02
N HIS A 78 -1.46 2.32 18.05
CA HIS A 78 -0.14 1.74 17.87
C HIS A 78 0.75 2.06 19.08
N ALA A 79 0.79 3.32 19.49
CA ALA A 79 1.53 3.76 20.68
C ALA A 79 0.97 3.20 22.01
N GLU A 80 -0.32 2.85 22.06
CA GLU A 80 -0.89 2.09 23.18
C GLU A 80 -0.34 0.67 23.24
N HIS A 81 -0.30 0.01 22.08
CA HIS A 81 0.08 -1.39 21.96
C HIS A 81 1.56 -1.61 22.27
N ASP A 82 2.43 -0.66 21.91
CA ASP A 82 3.85 -0.69 22.28
C ASP A 82 4.13 -0.18 23.72
N GLY A 83 3.09 0.30 24.42
CA GLY A 83 3.16 0.76 25.80
C GLY A 83 3.71 2.18 25.98
N SER A 84 3.94 2.94 24.91
CA SER A 84 4.43 4.33 24.98
C SER A 84 3.36 5.33 25.39
N LEU A 85 2.10 5.01 25.09
CA LEU A 85 0.94 5.75 25.56
C LEU A 85 0.03 4.87 26.40
N GLN A 86 -0.68 5.51 27.33
CA GLN A 86 -1.77 4.89 28.06
C GLN A 86 -3.06 5.66 27.83
N ARG A 87 -4.13 4.95 27.49
CA ARG A 87 -5.47 5.52 27.47
C ARG A 87 -6.08 5.51 28.87
N SER A 88 -6.50 6.68 29.33
CA SER A 88 -7.19 6.86 30.60
C SER A 88 -8.69 6.54 30.48
N ALA A 89 -9.35 6.31 31.62
CA ALA A 89 -10.79 6.02 31.68
C ALA A 89 -11.68 7.18 31.17
N ASP A 90 -11.18 8.42 31.24
CA ASP A 90 -11.84 9.61 30.69
C ASP A 90 -11.64 9.78 29.17
N GLY A 91 -10.95 8.83 28.53
CA GLY A 91 -10.69 8.84 27.09
C GLY A 91 -9.47 9.67 26.67
N SER A 92 -8.77 10.29 27.62
CA SER A 92 -7.50 10.99 27.34
C SER A 92 -6.35 10.01 27.13
N TRP A 93 -5.28 10.51 26.50
CA TRP A 93 -4.04 9.78 26.28
C TRP A 93 -2.89 10.47 26.98
N GLN A 94 -2.02 9.69 27.61
CA GLN A 94 -0.86 10.19 28.34
C GLN A 94 0.40 9.42 27.99
N LEU A 95 1.53 10.12 27.98
CA LEU A 95 2.85 9.49 27.88
C LEU A 95 3.08 8.58 29.07
N VAL A 96 3.57 7.38 28.79
CA VAL A 96 4.15 6.50 29.81
C VAL A 96 5.62 6.87 29.93
N ASP A 97 6.09 7.14 31.16
CA ASP A 97 7.51 7.36 31.41
C ASP A 97 8.26 6.04 31.24
N GLN A 98 8.98 5.93 30.12
CA GLN A 98 9.84 4.78 29.81
C GLN A 98 11.33 5.11 29.99
N GLY A 99 11.67 6.26 30.60
CA GLY A 99 13.04 6.74 30.71
C GLY A 99 13.55 7.43 29.45
N GLU A 100 14.87 7.38 29.23
CA GLU A 100 15.51 8.09 28.12
C GLU A 100 15.18 7.42 26.78
N ARG A 101 14.54 8.18 25.89
CA ARG A 101 14.18 7.74 24.54
C ARG A 101 15.00 8.50 23.48
N PRO A 102 15.37 7.85 22.37
CA PRO A 102 15.95 8.58 21.25
C PRO A 102 14.90 9.54 20.67
N THR A 103 15.34 10.74 20.29
CA THR A 103 14.48 11.71 19.60
C THR A 103 14.14 11.20 18.19
N SER A 104 12.98 11.61 17.67
CA SER A 104 12.60 11.35 16.27
C SER A 104 13.69 11.78 15.28
N GLN A 105 14.32 12.93 15.54
CA GLN A 105 15.47 13.44 14.77
C GLN A 105 16.67 12.49 14.82
N ALA A 106 17.01 11.91 15.96
CA ALA A 106 18.13 10.97 16.09
C ALA A 106 17.87 9.66 15.34
N ILE A 107 16.65 9.10 15.46
CA ILE A 107 16.25 7.88 14.73
C ILE A 107 16.30 8.12 13.22
N TRP A 108 15.76 9.26 12.77
CA TRP A 108 15.76 9.63 11.35
C TRP A 108 17.19 9.79 10.79
N GLN A 109 18.10 10.40 11.55
CA GLN A 109 19.51 10.54 11.15
C GLN A 109 20.22 9.19 11.04
N GLU A 110 19.96 8.27 11.97
CA GLU A 110 20.52 6.92 11.92
C GLU A 110 19.99 6.14 10.70
N LEU A 111 18.68 6.18 10.46
CA LEU A 111 18.06 5.60 9.27
C LEU A 111 18.70 6.12 7.99
N PHE A 112 18.86 7.44 7.87
CA PHE A 112 19.42 8.08 6.69
C PHE A 112 20.89 7.68 6.44
N LYS A 113 21.67 7.57 7.52
CA LYS A 113 23.09 7.25 7.45
C LYS A 113 23.34 5.78 7.13
N SER A 114 22.58 4.88 7.74
CA SER A 114 22.82 3.43 7.69
C SER A 114 22.07 2.73 6.54
N TYR A 115 21.02 3.37 6.01
CA TYR A 115 20.14 2.80 4.99
C TYR A 115 19.79 3.80 3.87
N PRO A 116 20.78 4.46 3.24
CA PRO A 116 20.54 5.48 2.20
C PRO A 116 19.77 4.96 0.98
N GLU A 117 19.84 3.66 0.69
CA GLU A 117 19.09 3.01 -0.38
C GLU A 117 17.56 3.08 -0.16
N TYR A 118 17.11 3.26 1.08
CA TYR A 118 15.69 3.44 1.44
C TYR A 118 15.31 4.92 1.60
N PHE A 119 16.08 5.83 1.00
CA PHE A 119 15.87 7.29 1.10
C PHE A 119 14.41 7.72 0.90
N GLN A 120 13.72 7.20 -0.11
CA GLN A 120 12.36 7.68 -0.43
C GLN A 120 11.37 7.38 0.69
N ILE A 121 11.41 6.19 1.31
CA ILE A 121 10.50 5.85 2.41
C ILE A 121 10.88 6.61 3.68
N ILE A 122 12.18 6.71 4.00
CA ILE A 122 12.70 7.46 5.15
C ILE A 122 12.33 8.95 5.05
N HIS A 123 12.49 9.53 3.87
CA HIS A 123 12.17 10.93 3.60
C HIS A 123 10.66 11.18 3.69
N SER A 124 9.84 10.27 3.15
CA SER A 124 8.37 10.38 3.20
C SER A 124 7.84 10.33 4.64
N VAL A 125 8.30 9.35 5.43
CA VAL A 125 7.96 9.24 6.86
C VAL A 125 8.44 10.48 7.62
N GLY A 126 9.69 10.89 7.43
CA GLY A 126 10.25 12.06 8.10
C GLY A 126 9.50 13.36 7.78
N ARG A 127 9.06 13.54 6.53
CA ARG A 127 8.29 14.72 6.11
C ARG A 127 6.89 14.73 6.72
N ILE A 128 6.16 13.61 6.71
CA ILE A 128 4.83 13.55 7.32
C ILE A 128 4.95 13.75 8.84
N GLY A 129 5.85 13.02 9.48
CA GLY A 129 6.02 13.04 10.94
C GLY A 129 6.45 14.39 11.51
N ARG A 130 7.40 15.09 10.86
CA ARG A 130 7.82 16.44 11.27
C ARG A 130 6.68 17.46 11.22
N HIS A 131 5.71 17.23 10.35
CA HIS A 131 4.55 18.08 10.15
C HIS A 131 3.28 17.52 10.81
N LEU A 132 3.40 16.49 11.67
CA LEU A 132 2.24 15.82 12.28
C LEU A 132 1.34 16.78 13.06
N SER A 133 1.90 17.65 13.90
CA SER A 133 1.08 18.61 14.66
C SER A 133 0.28 19.56 13.74
N ALA A 134 0.89 20.02 12.64
CA ALA A 134 0.25 20.87 11.64
C ALA A 134 -0.81 20.11 10.79
N LEU A 135 -0.61 18.81 10.61
CA LEU A 135 -1.61 17.94 9.98
C LEU A 135 -2.83 17.73 10.88
N LEU A 136 -2.60 17.59 12.20
CA LEU A 136 -3.62 17.33 13.20
C LEU A 136 -4.44 18.58 13.53
N ASP A 137 -3.82 19.76 13.56
CA ASP A 137 -4.55 21.01 13.78
C ASP A 137 -5.23 21.57 12.50
N GLY A 138 -5.01 20.92 11.35
CA GLY A 138 -5.59 21.27 10.06
C GLY A 138 -4.93 22.49 9.38
N SER A 139 -3.85 23.03 9.93
CA SER A 139 -3.08 24.11 9.30
C SER A 139 -2.34 23.65 8.04
N GLN A 140 -2.11 22.34 7.89
CA GLN A 140 -1.53 21.73 6.73
C GLN A 140 -2.34 20.53 6.23
N ALA A 141 -2.59 20.47 4.92
CA ALA A 141 -3.26 19.34 4.28
C ALA A 141 -2.27 18.24 3.86
N PHE A 142 -2.69 16.98 3.95
CA PHE A 142 -1.87 15.81 3.63
C PHE A 142 -1.28 15.86 2.21
N ASP A 143 -2.09 16.26 1.23
CA ASP A 143 -1.70 16.38 -0.18
C ASP A 143 -0.53 17.37 -0.42
N THR A 144 -0.30 18.30 0.52
CA THR A 144 0.82 19.26 0.43
C THR A 144 2.15 18.67 0.90
N LEU A 145 2.10 17.55 1.63
CA LEU A 145 3.27 16.89 2.22
C LEU A 145 3.73 15.68 1.42
N GLN A 146 2.84 15.04 0.68
CA GLN A 146 3.21 13.89 -0.15
C GLN A 146 4.06 14.35 -1.36
N PRO A 147 5.30 13.86 -1.53
CA PRO A 147 6.05 14.11 -2.75
C PRO A 147 5.29 13.53 -3.95
N ARG A 148 5.27 14.25 -5.08
CA ARG A 148 4.56 13.83 -6.29
C ARG A 148 5.05 12.48 -6.82
N GLU A 149 6.32 12.18 -6.61
CA GLU A 149 6.95 10.93 -7.07
C GLU A 149 6.71 9.75 -6.11
N THR A 150 6.12 10.00 -4.93
CA THR A 150 5.85 8.97 -3.91
C THR A 150 4.41 8.48 -4.00
N SER A 151 4.25 7.22 -4.37
CA SER A 151 2.99 6.49 -4.33
C SER A 151 3.19 5.17 -3.57
N GLY A 152 2.09 4.58 -3.10
CA GLY A 152 2.16 3.27 -2.44
C GLY A 152 2.85 2.22 -3.32
N ALA A 153 2.62 2.26 -4.63
CA ALA A 153 3.28 1.37 -5.57
C ALA A 153 4.77 1.68 -5.78
N SER A 154 5.21 2.94 -5.78
CA SER A 154 6.64 3.25 -5.87
C SER A 154 7.39 2.85 -4.59
N LEU A 155 6.77 3.03 -3.42
CA LEU A 155 7.32 2.55 -2.15
C LEU A 155 7.34 1.02 -2.07
N ALA A 156 6.28 0.33 -2.49
CA ALA A 156 6.26 -1.14 -2.52
C ALA A 156 7.35 -1.69 -3.45
N ARG A 157 7.55 -1.07 -4.62
CA ARG A 157 8.63 -1.43 -5.56
C ARG A 157 10.01 -1.19 -4.99
N LEU A 158 10.21 -0.12 -4.21
CA LEU A 158 11.46 0.16 -3.50
C LEU A 158 11.75 -0.95 -2.50
N VAL A 159 10.77 -1.30 -1.66
CA VAL A 159 10.91 -2.35 -0.64
C VAL A 159 11.19 -3.70 -1.29
N LEU A 160 10.43 -4.08 -2.33
CA LEU A 160 10.66 -5.31 -3.09
C LEU A 160 12.05 -5.37 -3.73
N GLY A 161 12.58 -4.22 -4.15
CA GLY A 161 13.83 -4.14 -4.90
C GLY A 161 13.75 -4.84 -6.27
N ALA A 162 14.88 -4.88 -6.97
CA ALA A 162 14.94 -5.44 -8.33
C ALA A 162 14.64 -6.95 -8.37
N ALA A 163 15.24 -7.73 -7.45
CA ALA A 163 14.99 -9.16 -7.34
C ALA A 163 13.52 -9.45 -7.00
N GLY A 164 12.95 -8.73 -6.03
CA GLY A 164 11.53 -8.82 -5.67
C GLY A 164 10.60 -8.59 -6.85
N GLN A 165 10.85 -7.54 -7.62
CA GLN A 165 10.08 -7.25 -8.82
C GLN A 165 10.20 -8.36 -9.88
N GLN A 166 11.40 -8.89 -10.10
CA GLN A 166 11.61 -9.98 -11.06
C GLN A 166 10.90 -11.27 -10.66
N HIS A 167 10.99 -11.68 -9.39
CA HIS A 167 10.26 -12.83 -8.89
C HIS A 167 8.74 -12.62 -8.99
N LEU A 168 8.23 -11.45 -8.62
CA LEU A 168 6.81 -11.12 -8.74
C LEU A 168 6.33 -11.22 -10.20
N LEU A 169 7.03 -10.58 -11.14
CA LEU A 169 6.71 -10.63 -12.56
C LEU A 169 6.77 -12.05 -13.12
N SER A 170 7.82 -12.81 -12.78
CA SER A 170 7.97 -14.20 -13.19
C SER A 170 6.84 -15.07 -12.64
N GLY A 171 6.50 -14.92 -11.36
CA GLY A 171 5.43 -15.66 -10.71
C GLY A 171 4.06 -15.37 -11.32
N ILE A 172 3.76 -14.10 -11.63
CA ILE A 172 2.54 -13.71 -12.36
C ILE A 172 2.53 -14.35 -13.75
N GLY A 173 3.60 -14.18 -14.54
CA GLY A 173 3.70 -14.73 -15.89
C GLY A 173 3.54 -16.25 -15.94
N GLN A 174 4.22 -16.97 -15.05
CA GLN A 174 4.11 -18.43 -14.94
C GLN A 174 2.72 -18.87 -14.50
N THR A 175 2.08 -18.12 -13.60
CA THR A 175 0.70 -18.39 -13.17
C THR A 175 -0.27 -18.22 -14.34
N LEU A 176 -0.12 -17.17 -15.14
CA LEU A 176 -0.93 -16.95 -16.34
C LEU A 176 -0.72 -18.07 -17.35
N ALA A 177 0.53 -18.43 -17.64
CA ALA A 177 0.87 -19.53 -18.55
C ALA A 177 0.28 -20.87 -18.10
N ALA A 178 0.40 -21.22 -16.81
CA ALA A 178 -0.17 -22.43 -16.25
C ALA A 178 -1.70 -22.47 -16.36
N ARG A 179 -2.37 -21.33 -16.15
CA ARG A 179 -3.83 -21.22 -16.32
C ARG A 179 -4.24 -21.36 -17.78
N LEU A 180 -3.54 -20.69 -18.69
CA LEU A 180 -3.78 -20.81 -20.11
C LEU A 180 -3.60 -22.26 -20.56
N ALA A 181 -2.57 -22.98 -20.10
CA ALA A 181 -2.36 -24.39 -20.45
C ALA A 181 -3.51 -25.33 -20.02
N GLN A 182 -4.23 -24.99 -18.95
CA GLN A 182 -5.35 -25.78 -18.42
C GLN A 182 -6.71 -25.42 -19.04
N LEU A 183 -6.79 -24.35 -19.84
CA LEU A 183 -8.07 -23.92 -20.42
C LEU A 183 -8.56 -24.89 -21.50
N PRO A 184 -9.85 -25.29 -21.47
CA PRO A 184 -10.47 -26.00 -22.57
C PRO A 184 -10.35 -25.23 -23.89
N ARG A 185 -10.32 -25.97 -24.99
CA ARG A 185 -10.26 -25.39 -26.33
C ARG A 185 -11.42 -24.41 -26.56
N GLY A 186 -11.12 -23.22 -27.06
CA GLY A 186 -12.10 -22.17 -27.33
C GLY A 186 -12.45 -21.29 -26.12
N GLN A 187 -11.91 -21.58 -24.94
CA GLN A 187 -12.02 -20.66 -23.78
C GLN A 187 -10.85 -19.69 -23.73
N ARG A 188 -11.12 -18.51 -23.16
CA ARG A 188 -10.15 -17.44 -22.93
C ARG A 188 -10.05 -17.14 -21.44
N LEU A 189 -8.85 -16.81 -20.97
CA LEU A 189 -8.64 -16.30 -19.62
C LEU A 189 -8.98 -14.82 -19.59
N ARG A 190 -9.69 -14.36 -18.55
CA ARG A 190 -9.89 -12.93 -18.31
C ARG A 190 -9.11 -12.50 -17.09
N VAL A 191 -8.32 -11.45 -17.21
CA VAL A 191 -7.53 -10.87 -16.13
C VAL A 191 -7.90 -9.41 -16.00
N LEU A 192 -8.14 -8.99 -14.76
CA LEU A 192 -8.33 -7.59 -14.40
C LEU A 192 -7.22 -7.20 -13.44
N GLU A 193 -6.41 -6.23 -13.84
CA GLU A 193 -5.42 -5.58 -12.99
C GLU A 193 -5.97 -4.22 -12.52
N PHE A 194 -5.82 -3.93 -11.24
CA PHE A 194 -6.12 -2.61 -10.68
C PHE A 194 -4.83 -1.81 -10.56
N GLY A 195 -4.76 -0.68 -11.27
CA GLY A 195 -3.65 0.25 -11.19
C GLY A 195 -3.67 1.04 -9.89
N PHE A 196 -2.62 0.90 -9.08
CA PHE A 196 -2.39 1.71 -7.88
C PHE A 196 -1.09 2.55 -7.98
N GLY A 197 -0.67 2.86 -9.21
CA GLY A 197 0.44 3.76 -9.53
C GLY A 197 1.70 3.10 -10.11
N GLY A 198 2.35 3.81 -11.04
CA GLY A 198 3.52 3.34 -11.79
C GLY A 198 3.21 2.31 -12.89
N ALA A 199 4.24 1.61 -13.38
CA ALA A 199 4.10 0.68 -14.51
C ALA A 199 3.20 -0.52 -14.17
N SER A 200 2.30 -0.86 -15.09
CA SER A 200 1.39 -2.00 -14.94
C SER A 200 2.12 -3.33 -15.12
N PHE A 201 1.63 -4.40 -14.49
CA PHE A 201 2.15 -5.75 -14.75
C PHE A 201 1.86 -6.17 -16.19
N ALA A 202 0.70 -5.78 -16.72
CA ALA A 202 0.34 -6.00 -18.11
C ALA A 202 1.37 -5.43 -19.09
N GLU A 203 1.81 -4.18 -18.89
CA GLU A 203 2.85 -3.51 -19.67
C GLU A 203 4.18 -4.25 -19.55
N LEU A 204 4.59 -4.61 -18.34
CA LEU A 204 5.85 -5.30 -18.08
C LEU A 204 5.90 -6.73 -18.64
N LEU A 205 4.75 -7.40 -18.75
CA LEU A 205 4.64 -8.77 -19.26
C LEU A 205 4.19 -8.83 -20.72
N TYR A 206 3.87 -7.69 -21.34
CA TYR A 206 3.13 -7.59 -22.60
C TYR A 206 3.68 -8.50 -23.72
N ALA A 207 5.01 -8.50 -23.89
CA ALA A 207 5.68 -9.29 -24.92
C ALA A 207 5.51 -10.82 -24.77
N GLY A 208 5.20 -11.30 -23.56
CA GLY A 208 4.99 -12.72 -23.26
C GLY A 208 3.51 -13.15 -23.18
N LEU A 209 2.57 -12.24 -23.36
CA LEU A 209 1.14 -12.53 -23.24
C LEU A 209 0.55 -13.03 -24.57
N ASP A 210 -0.23 -14.10 -24.50
CA ASP A 210 -0.98 -14.67 -25.62
C ASP A 210 -2.40 -14.08 -25.67
N PHE A 211 -2.56 -12.95 -26.36
CA PHE A 211 -3.84 -12.26 -26.50
C PHE A 211 -4.88 -13.01 -27.36
N ASP A 212 -4.49 -14.09 -28.06
CA ASP A 212 -5.47 -14.99 -28.71
C ASP A 212 -6.20 -15.89 -27.71
N ARG A 213 -5.70 -15.96 -26.48
CA ARG A 213 -6.26 -16.78 -25.39
C ARG A 213 -6.50 -16.00 -24.10
N LEU A 214 -6.16 -14.71 -24.07
CA LEU A 214 -6.19 -13.85 -22.92
C LEU A 214 -6.91 -12.53 -23.23
N ASP A 215 -7.95 -12.22 -22.46
CA ASP A 215 -8.50 -10.87 -22.33
C ASP A 215 -7.84 -10.25 -21.09
N TYR A 216 -7.00 -9.23 -21.25
CA TYR A 216 -6.37 -8.51 -20.14
C TYR A 216 -6.94 -7.09 -20.09
N ALA A 217 -7.51 -6.73 -18.95
CA ALA A 217 -7.98 -5.38 -18.67
C ALA A 217 -7.17 -4.74 -17.54
N TYR A 218 -6.73 -3.50 -17.75
CA TYR A 218 -6.08 -2.66 -16.76
C TYR A 218 -6.99 -1.51 -16.37
N CYS A 219 -7.32 -1.41 -15.08
CA CYS A 219 -8.07 -0.30 -14.52
C CYS A 219 -7.12 0.84 -14.18
N VAL A 220 -7.15 1.92 -14.97
CA VAL A 220 -6.29 3.08 -14.82
C VAL A 220 -6.87 4.07 -13.81
N ALA A 221 -6.03 4.50 -12.86
CA ALA A 221 -6.35 5.55 -11.90
C ALA A 221 -5.79 6.93 -12.32
N GLU A 222 -4.71 6.94 -13.11
CA GLU A 222 -4.00 8.14 -13.56
C GLU A 222 -4.25 8.37 -15.07
N PRO A 223 -5.00 9.41 -15.48
CA PRO A 223 -5.37 9.64 -16.87
C PRO A 223 -4.17 9.74 -17.83
N GLU A 224 -3.02 10.23 -17.34
CA GLU A 224 -1.80 10.37 -18.14
C GLU A 224 -1.21 9.02 -18.58
N LEU A 225 -1.44 7.95 -17.82
CA LEU A 225 -0.99 6.61 -18.17
C LEU A 225 -1.87 5.96 -19.23
N GLU A 226 -3.13 6.38 -19.37
CA GLU A 226 -4.10 5.76 -20.29
C GLU A 226 -3.62 5.81 -21.73
N GLN A 227 -3.26 7.01 -22.22
CA GLN A 227 -2.86 7.19 -23.61
C GLN A 227 -1.56 6.42 -23.91
N ARG A 228 -0.58 6.50 -23.01
CA ARG A 228 0.69 5.80 -23.16
C ARG A 228 0.48 4.28 -23.26
N LEU A 229 -0.35 3.71 -22.38
CA LEU A 229 -0.65 2.28 -22.41
C LEU A 229 -1.37 1.85 -23.68
N ARG A 230 -2.28 2.68 -24.22
CA ARG A 230 -2.95 2.39 -25.50
C ARG A 230 -1.96 2.38 -26.67
N ASP A 231 -0.95 3.24 -26.63
CA ASP A 231 0.07 3.34 -27.68
C ASP A 231 1.09 2.19 -27.60
N ASP A 232 1.60 1.90 -26.40
CA ASP A 232 2.66 0.89 -26.18
C ASP A 232 2.12 -0.55 -26.12
N CYS A 233 0.86 -0.72 -25.68
CA CYS A 233 0.23 -2.02 -25.43
C CYS A 233 -1.16 -2.11 -26.11
N PRO A 234 -1.24 -2.10 -27.46
CA PRO A 234 -2.52 -1.97 -28.18
C PRO A 234 -3.52 -3.11 -27.98
N ALA A 235 -3.09 -4.29 -27.52
CA ALA A 235 -3.96 -5.42 -27.21
C ALA A 235 -4.50 -5.40 -25.77
N LEU A 236 -4.02 -4.47 -24.92
CA LEU A 236 -4.48 -4.29 -23.55
C LEU A 236 -5.78 -3.47 -23.53
N GLU A 237 -6.81 -3.98 -22.86
CA GLU A 237 -8.01 -3.20 -22.59
C GLU A 237 -7.73 -2.24 -21.43
N VAL A 238 -7.82 -0.93 -21.66
CA VAL A 238 -7.63 0.10 -20.61
C VAL A 238 -8.99 0.66 -20.22
N LEU A 239 -9.32 0.55 -18.93
CA LEU A 239 -10.61 0.92 -18.36
C LEU A 239 -10.43 1.99 -17.29
N GLY A 240 -11.30 3.00 -17.26
CA GLY A 240 -11.41 3.92 -16.13
C GLY A 240 -12.19 3.30 -14.96
N LEU A 241 -11.92 3.76 -13.74
CA LEU A 241 -12.61 3.27 -12.53
C LEU A 241 -14.13 3.48 -12.58
N GLU A 242 -14.57 4.59 -13.18
CA GLU A 242 -15.99 4.90 -13.42
C GLU A 242 -16.64 3.90 -14.38
N GLN A 243 -15.95 3.52 -15.45
CA GLN A 243 -16.42 2.52 -16.41
C GLN A 243 -16.60 1.14 -15.75
N LEU A 244 -15.74 0.83 -14.78
CA LEU A 244 -15.81 -0.41 -14.00
C LEU A 244 -16.99 -0.40 -13.00
N ALA A 245 -17.31 0.77 -12.44
CA ALA A 245 -18.48 0.98 -11.58
C ALA A 245 -19.81 0.95 -12.37
N ASP A 246 -19.83 1.56 -13.56
CA ASP A 246 -20.97 1.57 -14.49
C ASP A 246 -21.21 0.19 -15.10
N ALA A 247 -20.15 -0.60 -15.27
CA ALA A 247 -20.21 -2.03 -15.59
C ALA A 247 -20.75 -2.88 -14.44
N GLY A 248 -21.41 -2.29 -13.43
CA GLY A 248 -21.96 -2.83 -12.17
C GLY A 248 -22.85 -4.08 -12.24
N THR A 249 -22.89 -4.76 -13.37
CA THR A 249 -23.26 -6.17 -13.52
C THR A 249 -22.37 -6.81 -14.58
N PHE A 250 -21.30 -7.50 -14.15
CA PHE A 250 -20.73 -8.55 -15.00
C PHE A 250 -21.85 -9.57 -15.23
N ARG A 251 -22.40 -9.63 -16.45
CA ARG A 251 -23.35 -10.67 -16.86
C ARG A 251 -22.59 -12.00 -16.92
N LEU A 252 -22.35 -12.61 -15.76
CA LEU A 252 -22.23 -14.05 -15.66
C LEU A 252 -23.57 -14.61 -16.15
N GLY A 253 -23.52 -15.52 -17.11
CA GLY A 253 -24.71 -16.25 -17.57
C GLY A 253 -25.57 -16.64 -16.36
N THR A 254 -26.80 -16.10 -16.36
CA THR A 254 -27.85 -16.27 -15.36
C THR A 254 -27.37 -16.19 -13.89
N GLY A 255 -26.97 -15.00 -13.45
CA GLY A 255 -26.84 -14.69 -12.01
C GLY A 255 -26.09 -13.38 -11.75
N ALA A 256 -26.76 -12.40 -11.14
CA ALA A 256 -26.14 -11.15 -10.71
C ALA A 256 -25.44 -11.35 -9.35
N TYR A 257 -24.16 -10.98 -9.25
CA TYR A 257 -23.41 -11.00 -7.99
C TYR A 257 -22.87 -9.60 -7.71
N ARG A 258 -23.07 -9.09 -6.48
CA ARG A 258 -22.47 -7.85 -5.98
C ARG A 258 -21.00 -8.10 -5.62
N LEU A 259 -20.09 -7.29 -6.16
CA LEU A 259 -18.65 -7.34 -5.87
C LEU A 259 -18.23 -6.54 -4.62
N TRP A 260 -19.11 -5.70 -4.07
CA TRP A 260 -18.79 -4.82 -2.94
C TRP A 260 -19.46 -5.25 -1.63
N PRO A 261 -18.71 -5.39 -0.52
CA PRO A 261 -19.28 -5.41 0.82
C PRO A 261 -20.04 -4.11 1.13
N PRO A 262 -21.09 -4.13 1.95
CA PRO A 262 -21.96 -2.98 2.20
C PRO A 262 -21.32 -1.78 2.91
N TRP A 263 -20.04 -1.85 3.31
CA TRP A 263 -19.35 -0.78 4.02
C TRP A 263 -18.50 0.15 3.14
N TYR A 264 -18.54 0.02 1.80
CA TYR A 264 -17.79 0.88 0.88
C TYR A 264 -18.54 2.14 0.41
N ARG A 265 -19.50 2.64 1.22
CA ARG A 265 -20.12 3.96 1.03
C ARG A 265 -20.21 4.65 2.38
N GLY A 266 -19.50 5.76 2.53
CA GLY A 266 -19.54 6.63 3.71
C GLY A 266 -18.18 6.81 4.32
#